data_AF-A0A109FBI4-F1
#
_entry.id   AF-A0A109FBI4-F1
#
_cell.length_a   1.000
_cell.length_b   1.000
_cell.length_c   1.000
_cell.angle_alpha   90.00
_cell.angle_beta   90.00
_cell.angle_gamma   90.00
#
_symmetry.space_group_name_H-M   'P 1'
#
loop_
_entity.id
_entity.type
_entity.pdbx_description
1 polymer ?
#
loop_
_entity_poly.entity_id
_entity_poly.type
_entity_poly.pdbx_seq_one_letter_code
_entity_poly.pdbx_strand_id
1 'polypeptide(L)'
;MVRSRSRLGLKTAASRYVHRARLISLTFRRRCTLSPSCLPPVRCIQSGEAWLFLFAVILSAALLFTSVFFIIMFSDLECDYLNPIDLCNKLNQFVLPEMIAHAFMTACFLLTFQVIAFLLNAPLLAYNVNKVVNRNHMFDATEIFRTLGQHKKESFVKLGFYLVFFFYALYRMILALVSEDSA
;
A
#
# COMPACT_ATOMS: atom_id res chain seq x y z
N MET A 1 -25.96 3.21 -29.94
CA MET A 1 -24.61 3.80 -29.76
C MET A 1 -24.07 3.38 -28.40
N VAL A 2 -22.96 2.65 -28.40
CA VAL A 2 -22.53 1.70 -27.36
C VAL A 2 -21.66 2.40 -26.32
N ARG A 3 -22.22 2.82 -25.17
CA ARG A 3 -21.42 3.47 -24.10
C ARG A 3 -22.02 3.35 -22.70
N SER A 4 -22.27 2.13 -22.22
CA SER A 4 -22.69 1.95 -20.80
C SER A 4 -22.39 0.60 -20.13
N ARG A 5 -21.89 -0.43 -20.84
CA ARG A 5 -21.75 -1.78 -20.25
C ARG A 5 -20.44 -2.06 -19.49
N SER A 6 -19.41 -1.24 -19.58
CA SER A 6 -18.07 -1.59 -19.07
C SER A 6 -17.84 -1.32 -17.57
N ARG A 7 -18.70 -0.54 -16.90
CA ARG A 7 -18.53 -0.21 -15.46
C ARG A 7 -19.20 -1.20 -14.49
N LEU A 8 -20.06 -2.10 -14.96
CA LEU A 8 -20.78 -3.04 -14.10
C LEU A 8 -19.97 -4.31 -13.74
N GLY A 9 -18.98 -4.67 -14.55
CA GLY A 9 -18.14 -5.87 -14.33
C GLY A 9 -17.10 -5.71 -13.21
N LEU A 10 -16.61 -4.49 -12.94
CA LEU A 10 -15.57 -4.25 -11.93
C LEU A 10 -16.14 -4.23 -10.51
N LYS A 11 -17.37 -3.71 -10.33
CA LYS A 11 -18.03 -3.65 -9.02
C LYS A 11 -18.44 -5.03 -8.50
N THR A 12 -18.72 -5.99 -9.39
CA THR A 12 -19.10 -7.36 -9.03
C THR A 12 -17.90 -8.25 -8.66
N ALA A 13 -16.67 -7.89 -9.06
CA ALA A 13 -15.45 -8.57 -8.62
C ALA A 13 -15.03 -8.13 -7.20
N ALA A 14 -15.02 -6.82 -6.94
CA ALA A 14 -14.68 -6.26 -5.62
C ALA A 14 -15.64 -6.73 -4.51
N SER A 15 -16.94 -6.83 -4.81
CA SER A 15 -17.95 -7.33 -3.87
C SER A 15 -17.74 -8.81 -3.51
N ARG A 16 -17.28 -9.65 -4.44
CA ARG A 16 -16.96 -11.07 -4.19
C ARG A 16 -15.70 -11.26 -3.35
N TYR A 17 -14.71 -10.38 -3.45
CA TYR A 17 -13.54 -10.36 -2.57
C TYR A 17 -13.90 -9.98 -1.14
N VAL A 18 -14.71 -8.92 -0.94
CA VAL A 18 -15.17 -8.50 0.39
C VAL A 18 -16.04 -9.58 1.06
N HIS A 19 -16.89 -10.27 0.29
CA HIS A 19 -17.75 -11.33 0.84
C HIS A 19 -16.97 -12.61 1.21
N ARG A 20 -15.93 -12.99 0.45
CA ARG A 20 -15.00 -14.07 0.85
C ARG A 20 -14.10 -13.66 2.03
N ALA A 21 -13.66 -12.41 2.09
CA ALA A 21 -12.92 -11.88 3.25
C ALA A 21 -13.77 -11.91 4.54
N ARG A 22 -15.08 -11.67 4.45
CA ARG A 22 -16.02 -11.81 5.58
C ARG A 22 -16.13 -13.25 6.08
N LEU A 23 -16.15 -14.24 5.18
CA LEU A 23 -16.15 -15.66 5.53
C LEU A 23 -14.83 -16.10 6.18
N ILE A 24 -13.68 -15.57 5.72
CA ILE A 24 -12.37 -15.85 6.30
C ILE A 24 -12.25 -15.22 7.71
N SER A 25 -12.71 -13.99 7.92
CA SER A 25 -12.75 -13.36 9.25
C SER A 25 -13.70 -14.04 10.22
N LEU A 26 -14.83 -14.60 9.75
CA LEU A 26 -15.76 -15.37 10.58
C LEU A 26 -15.21 -16.75 10.98
N THR A 27 -14.34 -17.32 10.16
CA THR A 27 -13.64 -18.58 10.47
C THR A 27 -12.50 -18.35 11.47
N PHE A 28 -11.80 -17.21 11.39
CA PHE A 28 -10.73 -16.84 12.32
C PHE A 28 -11.25 -16.45 13.71
N ARG A 29 -12.39 -15.73 13.79
CA ARG A 29 -12.97 -15.29 15.08
C ARG A 29 -13.47 -16.44 15.96
N ARG A 30 -13.76 -17.62 15.41
CA ARG A 30 -14.14 -18.80 16.20
C ARG A 30 -12.99 -19.45 16.97
N ARG A 31 -11.74 -19.03 16.78
CA ARG A 31 -10.59 -19.53 17.55
C ARG A 31 -10.35 -18.79 18.88
N CYS A 32 -11.13 -17.75 19.19
CA CYS A 32 -10.89 -16.87 20.36
C CYS A 32 -11.86 -17.05 21.54
N THR A 33 -12.70 -18.08 21.57
CA THR A 33 -13.60 -18.31 22.72
C THR A 33 -13.65 -19.79 23.10
N LEU A 34 -12.64 -20.30 23.81
CA LEU A 34 -12.79 -21.21 24.96
C LEU A 34 -11.40 -21.66 25.50
N SER A 35 -11.19 -21.43 26.81
CA SER A 35 -10.18 -21.99 27.73
C SER A 35 -8.71 -21.50 27.71
N PRO A 36 -8.15 -21.11 28.88
CA PRO A 36 -6.78 -20.58 29.04
C PRO A 36 -5.67 -21.64 29.21
N SER A 37 -5.93 -22.93 28.92
CA SER A 37 -5.01 -24.03 29.29
C SER A 37 -4.42 -24.81 28.11
N CYS A 38 -4.78 -24.48 26.87
CA CYS A 38 -4.31 -25.19 25.68
C CYS A 38 -4.05 -24.21 24.53
N LEU A 39 -3.03 -23.35 24.67
CA LEU A 39 -2.45 -22.72 23.48
C LEU A 39 -1.48 -23.73 22.84
N PRO A 40 -1.70 -24.17 21.58
CA PRO A 40 -0.65 -24.81 20.78
C PRO A 40 0.50 -23.81 20.57
N PRO A 41 1.68 -24.22 20.08
CA PRO A 41 2.86 -23.35 20.06
C PRO A 41 2.69 -22.22 19.02
N VAL A 42 2.09 -21.10 19.44
CA VAL A 42 2.05 -19.84 18.67
C VAL A 42 3.43 -19.15 18.67
N ARG A 43 4.33 -19.61 19.56
CA ARG A 43 5.65 -19.03 19.83
C ARG A 43 6.63 -19.11 18.64
N CYS A 44 6.47 -20.05 17.71
CA CYS A 44 7.33 -20.15 16.51
C CYS A 44 6.90 -19.23 15.35
N ILE A 45 5.66 -18.73 15.36
CA ILE A 45 5.19 -17.72 14.38
C ILE A 45 5.54 -16.31 14.87
N GLN A 46 5.57 -16.09 16.19
CA GLN A 46 5.83 -14.79 16.82
C GLN A 46 7.18 -14.17 16.41
N SER A 47 8.26 -14.97 16.40
CA SER A 47 9.60 -14.48 16.13
C SER A 47 9.75 -13.89 14.72
N GLY A 48 9.00 -14.37 13.72
CA GLY A 48 9.02 -13.83 12.37
C GLY A 48 8.22 -12.54 12.19
N GLU A 49 7.23 -12.27 13.05
CA GLU A 49 6.36 -11.10 12.93
C GLU A 49 7.13 -9.80 13.20
N ALA A 50 7.97 -9.79 14.23
CA ALA A 50 8.77 -8.61 14.59
C ALA A 50 9.71 -8.18 13.45
N TRP A 51 10.43 -9.13 12.85
CA TRP A 51 11.31 -8.85 11.70
C TRP A 51 10.55 -8.36 10.47
N LEU A 52 9.37 -8.91 10.22
CA LEU A 52 8.53 -8.49 9.10
C LEU A 52 8.03 -7.05 9.30
N PHE A 53 7.55 -6.71 10.50
CA PHE A 53 7.11 -5.36 10.80
C PHE A 53 8.27 -4.36 10.87
N LEU A 54 9.45 -4.75 11.35
CA LEU A 54 10.67 -3.94 11.26
C LEU A 54 11.00 -3.62 9.80
N PHE A 55 11.03 -4.64 8.93
CA PHE A 55 11.23 -4.45 7.50
C PHE A 55 10.17 -3.53 6.89
N ALA A 56 8.90 -3.69 7.26
CA ALA A 56 7.81 -2.86 6.79
C ALA A 56 7.92 -1.40 7.25
N VAL A 57 8.41 -1.14 8.47
CA VAL A 57 8.68 0.22 8.97
C VAL A 57 9.77 0.89 8.14
N ILE A 58 10.88 0.19 7.87
CA ILE A 58 11.97 0.73 7.05
C ILE A 58 11.49 1.03 5.63
N LEU A 59 10.77 0.08 5.01
CA LEU A 59 10.30 0.24 3.64
C LEU A 59 9.22 1.32 3.53
N SER A 60 8.31 1.42 4.51
CA SER A 60 7.30 2.49 4.54
C SER A 60 7.92 3.87 4.78
N ALA A 61 9.00 3.99 5.56
CA ALA A 61 9.77 5.23 5.69
C ALA A 61 10.40 5.66 4.35
N ALA A 62 10.98 4.72 3.59
CA ALA A 62 11.52 5.00 2.26
C ALA A 62 10.43 5.42 1.25
N LEU A 63 9.26 4.77 1.28
CA LEU A 63 8.11 5.15 0.47
C LEU A 63 7.55 6.53 0.85
N LEU A 64 7.53 6.86 2.14
CA LEU A 64 7.16 8.19 2.63
C LEU A 64 8.11 9.25 2.08
N PHE A 65 9.42 9.03 2.19
CA PHE A 65 10.41 9.95 1.65
C PHE A 65 10.23 10.15 0.14
N THR A 66 10.02 9.05 -0.60
CA THR A 66 9.76 9.10 -2.05
C THR A 66 8.48 9.88 -2.37
N SER A 67 7.41 9.71 -1.58
CA SER A 67 6.15 10.44 -1.78
C SER A 67 6.28 11.94 -1.52
N VAL A 68 7.10 12.35 -0.54
CA VAL A 68 7.43 13.77 -0.30
C VAL A 68 8.26 14.31 -1.46
N PHE A 69 9.26 13.56 -1.92
CA PHE A 69 10.05 13.93 -3.10
C PHE A 69 9.16 14.20 -4.33
N PHE A 70 8.17 13.35 -4.60
CA PHE A 70 7.22 13.59 -5.69
C PHE A 70 6.41 14.88 -5.51
N ILE A 71 5.96 15.20 -4.30
CA ILE A 71 5.21 16.43 -4.03
C ILE A 71 6.09 17.66 -4.24
N ILE A 72 7.34 17.64 -3.77
CA ILE A 72 8.29 18.73 -3.97
C ILE A 72 8.52 18.95 -5.46
N MET A 73 8.84 17.89 -6.21
CA MET A 73 9.07 17.98 -7.66
C MET A 73 7.87 18.51 -8.44
N PHE A 74 6.63 18.15 -8.05
CA PHE A 74 5.43 18.73 -8.64
C PHE A 74 5.21 20.19 -8.24
N SER A 75 5.62 20.58 -7.03
CA SER A 75 5.57 21.97 -6.57
C SER A 75 6.61 22.84 -7.30
N ASP A 76 7.82 22.32 -7.53
CA ASP A 76 8.86 23.00 -8.28
C ASP A 76 8.44 23.22 -9.74
N LEU A 77 7.71 22.27 -10.33
CA LEU A 77 7.11 22.44 -11.65
C LEU A 77 6.00 23.50 -11.65
N GLU A 78 5.14 23.54 -10.62
CA GLU A 78 4.05 24.53 -10.51
C GLU A 78 4.55 25.96 -10.30
N CYS A 79 5.73 26.12 -9.69
CA CYS A 79 6.40 27.40 -9.53
C CYS A 79 7.35 27.75 -10.69
N ASP A 80 7.29 27.00 -11.81
CA ASP A 80 8.15 27.18 -12.99
C ASP A 80 9.67 27.12 -12.71
N TYR A 81 10.08 26.43 -11.63
CA TYR A 81 11.50 26.29 -11.26
C TYR A 81 12.23 25.18 -12.03
N LEU A 82 11.49 24.21 -12.60
CA LEU A 82 12.07 23.01 -13.22
C LEU A 82 11.39 22.72 -14.56
N ASN A 83 12.17 22.35 -15.59
CA ASN A 83 11.62 22.01 -16.90
C ASN A 83 10.79 20.71 -16.83
N PRO A 84 9.64 20.62 -17.55
CA PRO A 84 8.78 19.44 -17.55
C PRO A 84 9.47 18.17 -18.07
N ILE A 85 10.46 18.32 -18.97
CA ILE A 85 11.22 17.19 -19.54
C ILE A 85 12.14 16.58 -18.47
N ASP A 86 12.88 17.42 -17.75
CA ASP A 86 13.80 16.99 -16.69
C ASP A 86 13.03 16.34 -15.53
N LEU A 87 11.86 16.89 -15.20
CA LEU A 87 10.93 16.30 -14.24
C LEU A 87 10.51 14.89 -14.66
N CYS A 88 9.98 14.72 -15.87
CA CYS A 88 9.45 13.42 -16.32
C CYS A 88 10.55 12.35 -16.34
N ASN A 89 11.76 12.70 -16.78
CA ASN A 89 12.92 11.79 -16.77
C ASN A 89 13.28 11.35 -15.35
N LYS A 90 13.30 12.29 -14.37
CA LYS A 90 13.56 11.96 -12.96
C LYS A 90 12.42 11.14 -12.35
N LEU A 91 11.17 11.58 -12.50
CA LEU A 91 10.00 10.90 -11.92
C LEU A 91 9.86 9.46 -12.44
N ASN A 92 10.09 9.23 -13.73
CA ASN A 92 9.95 7.90 -14.32
C ASN A 92 10.97 6.90 -13.78
N GLN A 93 12.15 7.37 -13.32
CA GLN A 93 13.14 6.51 -12.65
C GLN A 93 12.67 6.06 -11.27
N PHE A 94 11.84 6.84 -10.57
CA PHE A 94 11.36 6.54 -9.22
C PHE A 94 9.96 5.90 -9.18
N VAL A 95 9.12 6.13 -10.19
CA VAL A 95 7.73 5.65 -10.21
C VAL A 95 7.63 4.12 -10.21
N LEU A 96 8.50 3.44 -10.97
CA LEU A 96 8.54 1.98 -11.03
C LEU A 96 9.06 1.38 -9.72
N PRO A 97 10.22 1.82 -9.18
CA PRO A 97 10.68 1.38 -7.86
C PRO A 97 9.66 1.58 -6.74
N GLU A 98 8.95 2.71 -6.71
CA GLU A 98 7.91 2.99 -5.70
C GLU A 98 6.78 1.95 -5.76
N MET A 99 6.22 1.72 -6.94
CA MET A 99 5.14 0.74 -7.12
C MET A 99 5.60 -0.70 -6.83
N ILE A 100 6.83 -1.06 -7.25
CA ILE A 100 7.41 -2.38 -7.01
C ILE A 100 7.64 -2.60 -5.50
N ALA A 101 8.24 -1.63 -4.81
CA ALA A 101 8.50 -1.72 -3.38
C ALA A 101 7.20 -1.85 -2.57
N HIS A 102 6.16 -1.07 -2.91
CA HIS A 102 4.85 -1.20 -2.28
C HIS A 102 4.21 -2.57 -2.58
N ALA A 103 4.24 -3.02 -3.83
CA ALA A 103 3.68 -4.32 -4.21
C ALA A 103 4.40 -5.48 -3.50
N PHE A 104 5.73 -5.42 -3.42
CA PHE A 104 6.57 -6.39 -2.72
C PHE A 104 6.21 -6.46 -1.24
N MET A 105 6.16 -5.31 -0.55
CA MET A 105 5.76 -5.24 0.86
C MET A 105 4.36 -5.83 1.08
N THR A 106 3.40 -5.51 0.20
CA THR A 106 2.03 -6.04 0.29
C THR A 106 1.99 -7.55 0.05
N ALA A 107 2.84 -8.08 -0.83
CA ALA A 107 2.97 -9.51 -1.08
C ALA A 107 3.55 -10.24 0.14
N CYS A 108 4.55 -9.68 0.82
CA CYS A 108 5.08 -10.23 2.07
C CYS A 108 3.99 -10.36 3.15
N PHE A 109 3.11 -9.37 3.28
CA PHE A 109 1.96 -9.45 4.19
C PHE A 109 0.92 -10.50 3.78
N LEU A 110 0.74 -10.71 2.47
CA LEU A 110 -0.15 -11.75 1.95
C LEU A 110 0.39 -13.15 2.27
N LEU A 111 1.70 -13.37 2.10
CA LEU A 111 2.38 -14.64 2.39
C LEU A 111 2.33 -14.97 3.89
N THR A 112 2.42 -13.95 4.74
CA THR A 112 2.36 -14.10 6.21
C THR A 112 0.91 -14.06 6.75
N PHE A 113 -0.08 -14.03 5.84
CA PHE A 113 -1.51 -13.99 6.18
C PHE A 113 -1.92 -12.89 7.16
N GLN A 114 -1.25 -11.74 7.13
CA GLN A 114 -1.63 -10.59 7.95
C GLN A 114 -2.79 -9.83 7.29
N VAL A 115 -4.01 -10.31 7.55
CA VAL A 115 -5.24 -9.86 6.87
C VAL A 115 -5.47 -8.36 7.04
N ILE A 116 -5.22 -7.79 8.23
CA ILE A 116 -5.47 -6.36 8.49
C ILE A 116 -4.49 -5.49 7.71
N ALA A 117 -3.19 -5.79 7.77
CA ALA A 117 -2.15 -5.05 7.05
C ALA A 117 -2.34 -5.15 5.53
N PHE A 118 -2.68 -6.34 5.04
CA PHE A 118 -2.99 -6.56 3.63
C PHE A 118 -4.22 -5.77 3.20
N LEU A 119 -5.32 -5.81 3.96
CA LEU A 119 -6.55 -5.09 3.62
C LEU A 119 -6.35 -3.58 3.59
N LEU A 120 -5.50 -3.05 4.47
CA LEU A 120 -5.12 -1.65 4.48
C LEU A 120 -4.38 -1.29 3.19
N ASN A 121 -3.43 -2.12 2.74
CA ASN A 121 -2.63 -1.94 1.50
C ASN A 121 -3.37 -2.28 0.19
N ALA A 122 -4.41 -3.12 0.24
CA ALA A 122 -5.17 -3.58 -0.92
C ALA A 122 -5.75 -2.46 -1.81
N PRO A 123 -6.38 -1.39 -1.31
CA PRO A 123 -6.92 -0.33 -2.16
C PRO A 123 -5.84 0.41 -2.95
N LEU A 124 -4.71 0.74 -2.33
CA LEU A 124 -3.61 1.42 -3.01
C LEU A 124 -2.90 0.48 -3.99
N LEU A 125 -2.70 -0.79 -3.62
CA LEU A 125 -2.16 -1.80 -4.54
C LEU A 125 -3.06 -1.98 -5.77
N ALA A 126 -4.37 -2.12 -5.57
CA ALA A 126 -5.32 -2.27 -6.68
C ALA A 126 -5.30 -1.05 -7.62
N TYR A 127 -5.16 0.15 -7.07
CA TYR A 127 -5.00 1.38 -7.84
C TYR A 127 -3.71 1.37 -8.67
N ASN A 128 -2.56 1.06 -8.06
CA ASN A 128 -1.27 0.98 -8.74
C ASN A 128 -1.27 -0.12 -9.83
N VAL A 129 -1.84 -1.29 -9.55
CA VAL A 129 -1.97 -2.38 -10.54
C VAL A 129 -2.82 -1.95 -11.73
N ASN A 130 -3.96 -1.29 -11.49
CA ASN A 130 -4.81 -0.77 -12.55
C ASN A 130 -4.06 0.24 -13.43
N LYS A 131 -3.24 1.10 -12.82
CA LYS A 131 -2.40 2.08 -13.51
C LYS A 131 -1.34 1.42 -14.41
N VAL A 132 -0.70 0.36 -13.93
CA VAL A 132 0.28 -0.42 -14.69
C VAL A 132 -0.38 -1.16 -15.86
N VAL A 133 -1.52 -1.82 -15.63
CA VAL A 133 -2.27 -2.55 -16.66
C VAL A 133 -2.74 -1.63 -17.78
N ASN A 134 -3.18 -0.42 -17.45
CA ASN A 134 -3.57 0.59 -18.45
C ASN A 134 -2.38 1.31 -19.10
N ARG A 135 -1.14 0.91 -18.79
CA ARG A 135 0.11 1.54 -19.25
C ARG A 135 0.21 3.05 -18.96
N ASN A 136 -0.55 3.55 -17.99
CA ASN A 136 -0.60 4.97 -17.63
C ASN A 136 0.32 5.30 -16.43
N HIS A 137 1.48 4.64 -16.36
CA HIS A 137 2.43 4.77 -15.25
C HIS A 137 3.59 5.73 -15.56
N MET A 138 3.85 6.01 -16.84
CA MET A 138 4.87 6.96 -17.27
C MET A 138 4.29 8.37 -17.36
N PHE A 139 5.11 9.36 -17.02
CA PHE A 139 4.74 10.78 -17.17
C PHE A 139 5.20 11.29 -18.54
N ASP A 140 4.33 12.01 -19.23
CA ASP A 140 4.65 12.68 -20.48
C ASP A 140 4.74 14.21 -20.28
N ALA A 141 5.82 14.80 -20.80
CA ALA A 141 6.14 16.21 -20.63
C ALA A 141 5.15 17.15 -21.35
N THR A 142 4.47 16.67 -22.39
CA THR A 142 3.53 17.50 -23.17
C THR A 142 2.20 17.73 -22.44
N GLU A 143 1.78 16.78 -21.61
CA GLU A 143 0.50 16.85 -20.89
C GLU A 143 0.66 17.15 -19.40
N ILE A 144 1.88 17.13 -18.86
CA ILE A 144 2.13 17.19 -17.42
C ILE A 144 1.52 18.41 -16.74
N PHE A 145 1.58 19.59 -17.37
CA PHE A 145 1.00 20.82 -16.81
C PHE A 145 -0.54 20.77 -16.77
N ARG A 146 -1.18 20.15 -17.78
CA ARG A 146 -2.64 20.03 -17.86
C ARG A 146 -3.19 19.06 -16.81
N THR A 147 -2.44 18.01 -16.49
CA THR A 147 -2.83 16.97 -15.54
C THR A 147 -2.15 17.10 -14.17
N LEU A 148 -1.35 18.16 -13.95
CA LEU A 148 -0.54 18.37 -12.74
C LEU A 148 -1.39 18.31 -11.47
N GLY A 149 -2.54 19.00 -11.44
CA GLY A 149 -3.41 18.99 -10.28
C GLY A 149 -3.93 17.60 -9.91
N GLN A 150 -4.14 16.72 -10.90
CA GLN A 150 -4.57 15.34 -10.67
C GLN A 150 -3.42 14.49 -10.11
N HIS A 151 -2.22 14.60 -10.70
CA HIS A 151 -1.04 13.85 -10.24
C HIS A 151 -0.55 14.31 -8.86
N LYS A 152 -0.57 15.62 -8.60
CA LYS A 152 -0.26 16.19 -7.28
C LYS A 152 -1.23 15.66 -6.23
N LYS A 153 -2.53 15.69 -6.50
CA LYS A 153 -3.54 15.12 -5.59
C LYS A 153 -3.35 13.62 -5.37
N GLU A 154 -3.02 12.85 -6.41
CA GLU A 154 -2.68 11.43 -6.29
C GLU A 154 -1.49 11.23 -5.34
N SER A 155 -0.41 12.01 -5.49
CA SER A 155 0.76 11.97 -4.61
C SER A 155 0.43 12.34 -3.17
N PHE A 156 -0.43 13.33 -2.93
CA PHE A 156 -0.90 13.68 -1.58
C PHE A 156 -1.72 12.55 -0.93
N VAL A 157 -2.57 11.88 -1.69
CA VAL A 157 -3.32 10.72 -1.19
C VAL A 157 -2.38 9.56 -0.85
N LYS A 158 -1.37 9.30 -1.69
CA LYS A 158 -0.32 8.30 -1.41
C LYS A 158 0.47 8.65 -0.16
N LEU A 159 0.89 9.91 0.00
CA LEU A 159 1.58 10.38 1.21
C LEU A 159 0.75 10.10 2.47
N GLY A 160 -0.53 10.52 2.47
CA GLY A 160 -1.41 10.28 3.61
C GLY A 160 -1.60 8.79 3.91
N PHE A 161 -1.73 7.98 2.86
CA PHE A 161 -1.82 6.53 2.99
C PHE A 161 -0.57 5.91 3.62
N TYR A 162 0.63 6.25 3.12
CA TYR A 162 1.89 5.75 3.66
C TYR A 162 2.14 6.23 5.10
N LEU A 163 1.68 7.43 5.45
CA LEU A 163 1.80 7.98 6.81
C LEU A 163 0.93 7.21 7.81
N VAL A 164 -0.33 6.95 7.46
CA VAL A 164 -1.22 6.10 8.27
C VAL A 164 -0.65 4.69 8.41
N PHE A 165 -0.16 4.12 7.31
CA PHE A 165 0.42 2.78 7.32
C PHE A 165 1.71 2.70 8.16
N PHE A 166 2.56 3.73 8.12
CA PHE A 166 3.77 3.81 8.93
C PHE A 166 3.48 3.74 10.43
N PHE A 167 2.52 4.53 10.92
CA PHE A 167 2.10 4.46 12.33
C PHE A 167 1.48 3.11 12.69
N TYR A 168 0.70 2.52 11.78
CA TYR A 168 0.18 1.17 11.97
C TYR A 168 1.30 0.12 12.08
N ALA A 169 2.30 0.19 11.20
CA ALA A 169 3.45 -0.72 11.23
C ALA A 169 4.28 -0.57 12.52
N LEU A 170 4.50 0.67 12.98
CA LEU A 170 5.14 0.95 14.27
C LEU A 170 4.36 0.34 15.44
N TYR A 171 3.04 0.55 15.49
CA TYR A 171 2.20 -0.01 16.56
C TYR A 171 2.26 -1.54 16.58
N ARG A 172 2.17 -2.19 15.41
CA ARG A 172 2.25 -3.66 15.32
C ARG A 172 3.63 -4.20 15.70
N MET A 173 4.70 -3.49 15.34
CA MET A 173 6.06 -3.84 15.74
C MET A 173 6.20 -3.82 17.27
N ILE A 174 5.75 -2.73 17.93
CA ILE A 174 5.82 -2.61 19.38
C ILE A 174 5.02 -3.71 20.08
N LEU A 175 3.80 -4.00 19.59
CA LEU A 175 3.00 -5.09 20.15
C LEU A 175 3.68 -6.46 20.02
N ALA A 176 4.33 -6.72 18.88
CA ALA A 176 5.07 -7.97 18.67
C ALA A 176 6.22 -8.08 19.69
N LEU A 177 7.00 -7.02 19.87
CA LEU A 177 8.11 -7.00 20.84
C LEU A 177 7.63 -7.18 22.28
N VAL A 178 6.60 -6.45 22.70
CA VAL A 178 6.05 -6.56 24.07
C VAL A 178 5.53 -7.98 24.36
N SER A 179 4.94 -8.64 23.36
CA SER A 179 4.46 -10.01 23.52
C SER A 179 5.59 -11.06 23.58
N GLU A 180 6.78 -10.75 23.05
CA GLU A 180 7.97 -11.59 23.18
C GLU A 180 8.60 -11.47 24.56
N ASP A 181 8.66 -10.26 25.13
CA ASP A 181 9.20 -10.02 26.48
C ASP A 181 8.33 -10.62 27.61
N SER A 182 7.02 -10.78 27.35
CA SER A 182 6.05 -11.26 28.33
C SER A 182 5.96 -12.80 28.40
N ALA A 183 6.75 -13.53 27.61
CA ALA A 183 6.60 -14.97 27.35
C ALA A 183 7.71 -15.83 27.95
#